data_AF-A0A928RMV9-F1
#
_entry.id   AF-A0A928RMV9-F1
#
_cell.length_a   1.000
_cell.length_b   1.000
_cell.length_c   1.000
_cell.angle_alpha   90.00
_cell.angle_beta   90.00
_cell.angle_gamma   90.00
#
_symmetry.space_group_name_H-M   'P 1'
#
loop_
_entity.id
_entity.type
_entity.pdbx_description
1 polymer ?
#
loop_
_entity_poly.entity_id
_entity_poly.type
_entity_poly.pdbx_seq_one_letter_code
_entity_poly.pdbx_strand_id
1 'polypeptide(L)'
;MKYCAVCGTQVVDEARFCPRCGASCQEVEIPEYIPVVPEVQYVYDPVLAQAQECQDMEQRCLDLYYDLIKWERLAWKITNIVFLVLSIIFGAFAVLFFIIGISFAQVGDREAAVGVIAMGLTYAIYVILEMLPVTIASGIMKGKREALMKTVHTDLRPVVDTYNSAGCMVIAILFAGYPAIFAGINMGRTKHMTEMVNNIIAKQQAAMEAEAQLTPTNN
;
A
#
# COMPACT_ATOMS: atom_id res chain seq x y z
N MET A 1 -4.68 61.93 28.12
CA MET A 1 -3.45 62.49 28.68
C MET A 1 -2.29 61.68 28.11
N LYS A 2 -1.24 62.30 27.60
CA LYS A 2 -0.10 61.62 26.97
C LYS A 2 1.18 61.83 27.76
N TYR A 3 2.16 60.96 27.58
CA TYR A 3 3.48 61.11 28.19
C TYR A 3 4.49 61.56 27.14
N CYS A 4 5.40 62.47 27.51
CA CYS A 4 6.47 62.87 26.62
C CYS A 4 7.42 61.69 26.36
N ALA A 5 7.61 61.32 25.09
CA ALA A 5 8.51 60.23 24.70
C ALA A 5 9.99 60.47 25.09
N VAL A 6 10.38 61.73 25.34
CA VAL A 6 11.76 62.10 25.67
C VAL A 6 12.03 62.12 27.17
N CYS A 7 11.13 62.69 27.98
CA CYS A 7 11.37 62.88 29.42
C CYS A 7 10.36 62.17 30.34
N GLY A 8 9.38 61.47 29.78
CA GLY A 8 8.36 60.72 30.51
C GLY A 8 7.40 61.59 31.32
N THR A 9 7.44 62.91 31.21
CA THR A 9 6.53 63.79 31.94
C THR A 9 5.14 63.74 31.33
N GLN A 10 4.12 63.72 32.18
CA GLN A 10 2.73 63.72 31.76
C GLN A 10 2.36 65.08 31.17
N VAL A 11 1.75 65.07 29.99
CA VAL A 11 1.38 66.27 29.22
C VAL A 11 -0.09 66.15 28.80
N VAL A 12 -0.78 67.28 28.76
CA VAL A 12 -2.15 67.40 28.24
C VAL A 12 -2.16 66.99 26.75
N ASP A 13 -3.20 66.29 26.29
CA ASP A 13 -3.25 65.69 24.94
C ASP A 13 -3.07 66.72 23.82
N GLU A 14 -3.59 67.93 24.02
CA GLU A 14 -3.56 69.04 23.05
C GLU A 14 -2.24 69.81 23.04
N ALA A 15 -1.33 69.54 23.97
CA ALA A 15 -0.05 70.24 24.02
C ALA A 15 0.85 69.84 22.85
N ARG A 16 1.34 70.85 22.12
CA ARG A 16 2.27 70.67 20.99
C ARG A 16 3.71 70.42 21.44
N PHE A 17 4.09 70.92 22.62
CA PHE A 17 5.43 70.77 23.19
C PHE A 17 5.36 70.38 24.66
N CYS A 18 6.34 69.62 25.13
CA CYS A 18 6.45 69.24 26.52
C CYS A 18 6.89 70.45 27.37
N PRO A 19 6.14 70.84 28.42
CA PRO A 19 6.47 72.00 29.24
C PRO A 19 7.76 71.81 30.06
N ARG A 20 8.24 70.57 30.21
CA ARG A 20 9.43 70.27 31.02
C ARG A 20 10.72 70.21 30.22
N CYS A 21 10.70 69.68 29.00
CA CYS A 21 11.91 69.50 28.17
C CYS A 21 11.85 70.21 26.82
N GLY A 22 10.73 70.82 26.44
CA GLY A 22 10.55 71.52 25.17
C GLY A 22 10.40 70.62 23.94
N ALA A 23 10.47 69.29 24.08
CA ALA A 23 10.33 68.35 22.96
C ALA A 23 8.93 68.43 22.33
N SER A 24 8.84 68.29 21.00
CA SER A 24 7.54 68.25 20.33
C SER A 24 6.79 66.96 20.69
N CYS A 25 5.50 67.10 20.95
CA CYS A 25 4.60 66.00 21.30
C CYS A 25 3.71 65.61 20.10
N GLN A 26 4.16 65.90 18.88
CA GLN A 26 3.49 65.45 17.66
C GLN A 26 3.83 63.98 17.43
N GLU A 27 2.78 63.18 17.33
CA GLU A 27 2.84 61.76 17.05
C GLU A 27 3.45 61.58 15.65
N VAL A 28 4.65 61.02 15.60
CA VAL A 28 5.31 60.69 14.34
C VAL A 28 4.55 59.50 13.78
N GLU A 29 3.75 59.70 12.74
CA GLU A 29 3.21 58.60 11.93
C GLU A 29 4.40 57.77 11.42
N ILE A 30 4.59 56.58 12.00
CA ILE A 30 5.64 55.67 11.57
C ILE A 30 5.17 55.06 10.24
N PRO A 31 5.85 55.31 9.10
CA PRO A 31 5.47 54.68 7.85
C PRO A 31 5.59 53.15 7.99
N GLU A 32 4.53 52.46 7.55
CA GLU A 32 4.40 51.01 7.58
C GLU A 32 5.58 50.35 6.86
N TYR A 33 6.46 49.69 7.63
CA TYR A 33 7.62 48.98 7.11
C TYR A 33 7.12 47.73 6.38
N ILE A 34 7.13 47.75 5.05
CA ILE A 34 6.99 46.56 4.22
C ILE A 34 8.34 45.83 4.29
N PRO A 35 8.45 44.66 4.94
CA PRO A 35 9.69 43.89 4.89
C PRO A 35 9.93 43.49 3.44
N VAL A 36 11.02 43.99 2.86
CA VAL A 36 11.53 43.56 1.56
C VAL A 36 11.98 42.12 1.76
N VAL A 37 11.11 41.16 1.46
CA VAL A 37 11.47 39.74 1.42
C VAL A 37 12.45 39.60 0.25
N PRO A 38 13.73 39.28 0.49
CA PRO A 38 14.67 39.06 -0.59
C PRO A 38 14.14 37.91 -1.46
N GLU A 39 14.13 38.12 -2.77
CA GLU A 39 13.74 37.12 -3.75
C GLU A 39 14.66 35.92 -3.61
N VAL A 40 14.21 34.90 -2.87
CA VAL A 40 14.95 33.66 -2.68
C VAL A 40 14.99 32.98 -4.04
N GLN A 41 16.12 33.11 -4.72
CA GLN A 41 16.38 32.44 -5.97
C GLN A 41 16.52 30.95 -5.66
N TYR A 42 15.45 30.19 -5.84
CA TYR A 42 15.43 28.75 -5.64
C TYR A 42 16.46 28.12 -6.59
N VAL A 43 17.61 27.74 -6.06
CA VAL A 43 18.57 26.91 -6.79
C VAL A 43 17.91 25.54 -6.91
N TYR A 44 17.44 25.21 -8.11
CA TYR A 44 16.93 23.89 -8.42
C TYR A 44 18.09 22.91 -8.23
N ASP A 45 18.03 22.09 -7.18
CA ASP A 45 18.95 20.99 -6.97
C ASP A 45 18.42 19.76 -7.73
N PRO A 46 18.99 19.41 -8.89
CA PRO A 46 18.53 18.26 -9.67
C PRO A 46 18.65 16.95 -8.89
N VAL A 47 19.52 16.87 -7.88
CA VAL A 47 19.71 15.66 -7.08
C VAL A 47 18.50 15.39 -6.18
N LEU A 48 17.91 16.43 -5.59
CA LEU A 48 16.75 16.29 -4.72
C LEU A 48 15.49 15.89 -5.50
N ALA A 49 15.28 16.49 -6.67
CA ALA A 49 14.16 16.13 -7.56
C ALA A 49 14.27 14.66 -8.00
N GLN A 50 15.49 14.20 -8.28
CA GLN A 50 15.78 12.83 -8.68
C GLN A 50 15.52 11.82 -7.56
N ALA A 51 15.91 12.14 -6.33
CA ALA A 51 15.64 11.29 -5.16
C ALA A 51 14.14 11.14 -4.89
N GLN A 52 13.39 12.22 -5.05
CA GLN A 52 11.94 12.22 -4.84
C GLN A 52 11.20 11.37 -5.89
N GLU A 53 11.60 11.45 -7.16
CA GLU A 53 11.06 10.60 -8.23
C GLU A 53 11.33 9.11 -7.97
N CYS A 54 12.49 8.77 -7.39
CA CYS A 54 12.82 7.40 -7.00
C CYS A 54 11.92 6.90 -5.85
N GLN A 55 11.65 7.73 -4.83
CA GLN A 55 10.76 7.39 -3.72
C GLN A 55 9.31 7.22 -4.17
N ASP A 56 8.81 8.13 -5.02
CA ASP A 56 7.46 8.03 -5.57
C ASP A 56 7.27 6.74 -6.38
N MET A 57 8.31 6.32 -7.12
CA MET A 57 8.25 5.07 -7.88
C MET A 57 8.28 3.83 -6.99
N GLU A 58 9.07 3.85 -5.91
CA GLU A 58 9.09 2.77 -4.91
C GLU A 58 7.72 2.63 -4.24
N GLN A 59 7.13 3.75 -3.82
CA GLN A 59 5.80 3.79 -3.22
C GLN A 59 4.74 3.20 -4.16
N ARG A 60 4.80 3.57 -5.45
CA ARG A 60 3.89 3.04 -6.48
C ARG A 60 4.02 1.53 -6.67
N CYS A 61 5.23 0.98 -6.54
CA CYS A 61 5.45 -0.46 -6.58
C CYS A 61 4.87 -1.18 -5.36
N LEU A 62 5.05 -0.60 -4.17
CA LEU A 62 4.47 -1.10 -2.93
C LEU A 62 2.95 -1.13 -3.00
N ASP A 63 2.31 -0.07 -3.51
CA ASP A 63 0.86 -0.01 -3.67
C ASP A 63 0.34 -1.10 -4.62
N LEU A 64 1.00 -1.29 -5.77
CA LEU A 64 0.68 -2.36 -6.71
C LEU A 64 0.82 -3.75 -6.08
N TYR A 65 1.84 -3.95 -5.25
CA TYR A 65 2.09 -5.20 -4.54
C TYR A 65 1.01 -5.47 -3.47
N TYR A 66 0.65 -4.47 -2.67
CA TYR A 66 -0.41 -4.59 -1.68
C TYR A 66 -1.77 -4.89 -2.31
N ASP A 67 -2.07 -4.27 -3.44
CA ASP A 67 -3.26 -4.60 -4.21
C ASP A 67 -3.26 -6.05 -4.68
N LEU A 68 -2.12 -6.56 -5.17
CA LEU A 68 -2.00 -7.97 -5.56
C LEU A 68 -2.32 -8.93 -4.41
N ILE A 69 -1.75 -8.69 -3.22
CA ILE A 69 -2.00 -9.49 -2.02
C ILE A 69 -3.48 -9.42 -1.60
N LYS A 70 -4.09 -8.22 -1.69
CA LYS A 70 -5.50 -8.03 -1.36
C LYS A 70 -6.39 -8.85 -2.29
N TRP A 71 -6.08 -8.89 -3.58
CA TRP A 71 -6.79 -9.70 -4.56
C TRP A 71 -6.64 -11.21 -4.30
N GLU A 72 -5.47 -11.68 -3.89
CA GLU A 72 -5.28 -13.09 -3.53
C GLU A 72 -6.13 -13.49 -2.33
N ARG A 73 -6.13 -12.66 -1.28
CA ARG A 73 -6.94 -12.91 -0.10
C ARG A 73 -8.43 -12.93 -0.43
N LEU A 74 -8.86 -12.05 -1.33
CA LEU A 74 -10.25 -12.03 -1.81
C LEU A 74 -10.56 -13.29 -2.62
N ALA A 75 -9.70 -13.69 -3.56
CA ALA A 75 -9.86 -14.89 -4.36
C ALA A 75 -9.97 -16.14 -3.49
N TRP A 76 -9.10 -16.29 -2.48
CA TRP A 76 -9.15 -17.40 -1.52
C TRP A 76 -10.46 -17.46 -0.73
N LYS A 77 -10.96 -16.30 -0.28
CA LYS A 77 -12.27 -16.22 0.41
C LYS A 77 -13.40 -16.66 -0.51
N ILE A 78 -13.41 -16.19 -1.76
CA ILE A 78 -14.43 -16.55 -2.75
C ILE A 78 -14.36 -18.05 -3.05
N THR A 79 -13.17 -18.59 -3.32
CA THR A 79 -12.97 -20.02 -3.58
C THR A 79 -13.45 -20.89 -2.42
N ASN A 80 -13.13 -20.53 -1.18
CA ASN A 80 -13.60 -21.26 0.00
C ASN A 80 -15.13 -21.20 0.16
N ILE A 81 -15.76 -20.05 -0.12
CA ILE A 81 -17.22 -19.91 -0.06
C ILE A 81 -17.88 -20.78 -1.14
N VAL A 82 -17.39 -20.72 -2.37
CA VAL A 82 -17.91 -21.54 -3.49
C VAL A 82 -17.77 -23.02 -3.17
N PHE A 83 -16.61 -23.44 -2.66
CA PHE A 83 -16.37 -24.82 -2.25
C PHE A 83 -17.33 -25.29 -1.15
N LEU A 84 -17.54 -24.46 -0.13
CA LEU A 84 -18.48 -24.75 0.95
C LEU A 84 -19.91 -24.91 0.44
N VAL A 85 -20.36 -24.03 -0.46
CA VAL A 85 -21.69 -24.11 -1.08
C VAL A 85 -21.84 -25.38 -1.92
N LEU A 86 -20.85 -25.70 -2.76
CA LEU A 86 -20.86 -26.93 -3.56
C LEU A 86 -20.88 -28.19 -2.69
N SER A 87 -20.12 -28.20 -1.60
CA SER A 87 -20.09 -29.30 -0.63
C SER A 87 -21.46 -29.53 0.03
N ILE A 88 -22.15 -28.45 0.40
CA ILE A 88 -23.50 -28.53 0.98
C ILE A 88 -24.50 -29.09 -0.03
N ILE A 89 -24.47 -28.58 -1.27
CA ILE A 89 -25.35 -29.05 -2.36
C ILE A 89 -25.09 -30.53 -2.61
N PHE A 90 -23.83 -30.94 -2.71
CA PHE A 90 -23.46 -32.33 -2.92
C PHE A 90 -23.91 -33.23 -1.76
N GLY A 91 -23.71 -32.80 -0.51
CA GLY A 91 -24.19 -33.51 0.67
C GLY A 91 -25.70 -33.73 0.63
N ALA A 92 -26.47 -32.72 0.22
CA ALA A 92 -27.92 -32.85 0.05
C ALA A 92 -28.29 -33.88 -1.04
N PHE A 93 -27.61 -33.87 -2.17
CA PHE A 93 -27.81 -34.88 -3.22
C PHE A 93 -27.44 -36.28 -2.75
N ALA A 94 -26.32 -36.45 -2.05
CA ALA A 94 -25.90 -37.74 -1.51
C ALA A 94 -26.95 -38.33 -0.56
N VAL A 95 -27.52 -37.50 0.33
CA VAL A 95 -28.61 -37.93 1.22
C VAL A 95 -29.86 -38.30 0.42
N LEU A 96 -30.23 -37.49 -0.58
CA LEU A 96 -31.39 -37.77 -1.43
C LEU A 96 -31.22 -39.08 -2.21
N PHE A 97 -30.05 -39.33 -2.80
CA PHE A 97 -29.73 -40.59 -3.47
C PHE A 97 -29.71 -41.77 -2.50
N PHE A 98 -29.25 -41.57 -1.27
CA PHE A 98 -29.29 -42.61 -0.24
C PHE A 98 -30.73 -43.02 0.11
N ILE A 99 -31.63 -42.04 0.31
CA ILE A 99 -33.06 -42.30 0.58
C ILE A 99 -33.71 -43.04 -0.60
N ILE A 100 -33.45 -42.59 -1.82
CA ILE A 100 -33.93 -43.24 -3.05
C ILE A 100 -33.37 -44.66 -3.17
N GLY A 101 -32.07 -44.85 -2.92
CA GLY A 101 -31.40 -46.14 -2.98
C GLY A 101 -31.98 -47.16 -2.00
N ILE A 102 -32.27 -46.76 -0.76
CA ILE A 102 -32.96 -47.61 0.22
C ILE A 102 -34.34 -48.03 -0.30
N SER A 103 -35.04 -47.12 -0.98
CA SER A 103 -36.37 -47.40 -1.52
C SER A 103 -36.31 -48.43 -2.65
N PHE A 104 -35.28 -48.39 -3.50
CA PHE A 104 -35.06 -49.35 -4.58
C PHE A 104 -34.51 -50.70 -4.13
N ALA A 105 -33.88 -50.80 -2.97
CA ALA A 105 -33.39 -52.07 -2.43
C ALA A 105 -34.52 -53.11 -2.24
N GLN A 106 -35.79 -52.68 -2.19
CA GLN A 106 -36.95 -53.56 -2.10
C GLN A 106 -37.38 -54.16 -3.47
N VAL A 107 -36.88 -53.62 -4.58
CA VAL A 107 -37.34 -53.95 -5.95
C VAL A 107 -36.50 -55.05 -6.63
N GLY A 108 -35.32 -55.37 -6.10
CA GLY A 108 -34.49 -56.51 -6.51
C GLY A 108 -33.03 -56.15 -6.87
N ASP A 109 -32.18 -57.18 -6.97
CA ASP A 109 -30.71 -57.05 -7.02
C ASP A 109 -30.17 -56.23 -8.21
N ARG A 110 -30.87 -56.22 -9.36
CA ARG A 110 -30.43 -55.47 -10.54
C ARG A 110 -30.59 -53.96 -10.39
N GLU A 111 -31.64 -53.51 -9.72
CA GLU A 111 -31.91 -52.09 -9.48
C GLU A 111 -30.92 -51.51 -8.45
N ALA A 112 -30.52 -52.32 -7.45
CA ALA A 112 -29.54 -51.92 -6.46
C ALA A 112 -28.15 -51.62 -7.07
N ALA A 113 -27.73 -52.38 -8.08
CA ALA A 113 -26.45 -52.16 -8.76
C ALA A 113 -26.38 -50.79 -9.47
N VAL A 114 -27.49 -50.35 -10.07
CA VAL A 114 -27.57 -49.04 -10.75
C VAL A 114 -27.38 -47.90 -9.75
N GLY A 115 -27.98 -48.01 -8.56
CA GLY A 115 -27.84 -47.02 -7.49
C GLY A 115 -26.38 -46.87 -7.03
N VAL A 116 -25.66 -47.96 -6.84
CA VAL A 116 -24.25 -47.94 -6.41
C VAL A 116 -23.35 -47.31 -7.49
N ILE A 117 -23.57 -47.65 -8.76
CA ILE A 117 -22.81 -47.08 -9.89
C ILE A 117 -23.09 -45.58 -10.00
N ALA A 118 -24.34 -45.16 -9.87
CA ALA A 118 -24.73 -43.75 -9.87
C ALA A 118 -24.04 -42.98 -8.74
N MET A 119 -24.04 -43.53 -7.51
CA MET A 119 -23.34 -42.92 -6.37
C MET A 119 -21.84 -42.76 -6.62
N GLY A 120 -21.20 -43.79 -7.19
CA GLY A 120 -19.78 -43.76 -7.53
C GLY A 120 -19.44 -42.71 -8.58
N LEU A 121 -20.26 -42.58 -9.64
CA LEU A 121 -20.09 -41.55 -10.67
C LEU A 121 -20.31 -40.14 -10.12
N THR A 122 -21.35 -39.94 -9.31
CA THR A 122 -21.63 -38.66 -8.66
C THR A 122 -20.47 -38.24 -7.75
N TYR A 123 -19.90 -39.17 -6.98
CA TYR A 123 -18.71 -38.91 -6.17
C TYR A 123 -17.47 -38.60 -7.02
N ALA A 124 -17.22 -39.33 -8.10
CA ALA A 124 -16.11 -39.05 -9.01
C ALA A 124 -16.22 -37.64 -9.63
N ILE A 125 -17.42 -37.26 -10.08
CA ILE A 125 -17.71 -35.91 -10.60
C ILE A 125 -17.44 -34.86 -9.52
N TYR A 126 -17.85 -35.11 -8.28
CA TYR A 126 -17.59 -34.21 -7.16
C TYR A 126 -16.10 -34.00 -6.91
N VAL A 127 -15.29 -35.06 -6.87
CA VAL A 127 -13.83 -34.96 -6.72
C VAL A 127 -13.20 -34.16 -7.86
N ILE A 128 -13.68 -34.34 -9.09
CA ILE A 128 -13.21 -33.54 -10.25
C ILE A 128 -13.62 -32.06 -10.10
N LEU A 129 -14.85 -31.80 -9.66
CA LEU A 129 -15.34 -30.45 -9.41
C LEU A 129 -14.60 -29.76 -8.26
N GLU A 130 -14.09 -30.48 -7.26
CA GLU A 130 -13.25 -29.91 -6.20
C GLU A 130 -11.88 -29.40 -6.72
N MET A 131 -11.36 -29.99 -7.80
CA MET A 131 -10.08 -29.57 -8.41
C MET A 131 -10.22 -28.37 -9.35
N LEU A 132 -11.44 -28.10 -9.83
CA LEU A 132 -11.73 -27.04 -10.80
C LEU A 132 -11.43 -25.61 -10.27
N PRO A 133 -11.83 -25.23 -9.04
CA PRO A 133 -11.63 -23.88 -8.51
C PRO A 133 -10.16 -23.51 -8.38
N VAL A 134 -9.30 -24.46 -8.02
CA VAL A 134 -7.84 -24.24 -7.94
C VAL A 134 -7.28 -23.87 -9.31
N THR A 135 -7.71 -24.60 -10.33
CA THR A 135 -7.28 -24.38 -11.72
C THR A 135 -7.79 -23.05 -12.27
N ILE A 136 -9.05 -22.70 -11.99
CA ILE A 136 -9.66 -21.43 -12.41
C ILE A 136 -8.98 -20.25 -11.70
N ALA A 137 -8.75 -20.35 -10.38
CA ALA A 137 -8.06 -19.31 -9.63
C ALA A 137 -6.64 -19.07 -10.16
N SER A 138 -5.90 -20.14 -10.50
CA SER A 138 -4.58 -20.02 -11.10
C SER A 138 -4.63 -19.30 -12.46
N GLY A 139 -5.64 -19.59 -13.29
CA GLY A 139 -5.84 -18.96 -14.60
C GLY A 139 -6.11 -17.47 -14.49
N ILE A 140 -7.02 -17.06 -13.60
CA ILE A 140 -7.36 -15.64 -13.37
C ILE A 140 -6.13 -14.86 -12.88
N MET A 141 -5.37 -15.46 -11.95
CA MET A 141 -4.15 -14.85 -11.42
C MET A 141 -3.07 -14.69 -12.49
N LYS A 142 -2.96 -15.64 -13.44
CA LYS A 142 -1.97 -15.58 -14.52
C LYS A 142 -2.15 -14.35 -15.41
N GLY A 143 -3.38 -14.07 -15.87
CA GLY A 143 -3.64 -12.91 -16.74
C GLY A 143 -3.34 -11.57 -16.04
N LYS A 144 -3.68 -11.46 -14.76
CA LYS A 144 -3.39 -10.26 -13.97
C LYS A 144 -1.89 -10.08 -13.71
N ARG A 145 -1.17 -11.19 -13.50
CA ARG A 145 0.29 -11.20 -13.34
C ARG A 145 1.00 -10.80 -14.63
N GLU A 146 0.54 -11.29 -15.77
CA GLU A 146 1.10 -10.90 -17.08
C GLU A 146 0.87 -9.41 -17.36
N ALA A 147 -0.32 -8.88 -17.05
CA ALA A 147 -0.60 -7.45 -17.16
C ALA A 147 0.34 -6.62 -16.25
N LEU A 148 0.51 -7.04 -15.00
CA LEU A 148 1.40 -6.37 -14.05
C LEU A 148 2.86 -6.41 -14.51
N MET A 149 3.34 -7.57 -14.95
CA MET A 149 4.71 -7.74 -15.46
C MET A 149 4.93 -6.89 -16.70
N LYS A 150 3.91 -6.72 -17.56
CA LYS A 150 3.99 -5.84 -18.72
C LYS A 150 4.16 -4.38 -18.28
N THR A 151 3.32 -3.89 -17.36
CA THR A 151 3.43 -2.53 -16.79
C THR A 151 4.81 -2.30 -16.17
N VAL A 152 5.29 -3.24 -15.36
CA VAL A 152 6.64 -3.17 -14.77
C VAL A 152 7.72 -3.13 -15.87
N HIS A 153 7.61 -3.94 -16.91
CA HIS A 153 8.62 -3.95 -17.96
C HIS A 153 8.61 -2.71 -18.85
N THR A 154 7.45 -2.14 -19.19
CA THR A 154 7.41 -0.92 -20.02
C THR A 154 7.74 0.33 -19.23
N ASP A 155 7.26 0.45 -17.99
CA ASP A 155 7.32 1.71 -17.27
C ASP A 155 8.54 1.79 -16.36
N LEU A 156 8.96 0.66 -15.74
CA LEU A 156 10.06 0.67 -14.78
C LEU A 156 11.42 0.32 -15.36
N ARG A 157 11.49 -0.42 -16.47
CA ARG A 157 12.78 -0.84 -17.04
C ARG A 157 13.74 0.32 -17.35
N PRO A 158 13.33 1.43 -18.00
CA PRO A 158 14.26 2.53 -18.30
C PRO A 158 14.77 3.19 -17.02
N VAL A 159 13.97 3.24 -15.96
CA VAL A 159 14.39 3.78 -14.66
C VAL A 159 15.38 2.83 -13.99
N VAL A 160 15.08 1.53 -13.95
CA VAL A 160 15.98 0.50 -13.38
C VAL A 160 17.34 0.46 -14.06
N ASP A 161 17.39 0.57 -15.38
CA ASP A 161 18.66 0.58 -16.13
C ASP A 161 19.49 1.85 -15.86
N THR A 162 18.82 2.94 -15.44
CA THR A 162 19.48 4.21 -15.08
C THR A 162 20.00 4.21 -13.64
N TYR A 163 19.31 3.51 -12.73
CA TYR A 163 19.69 3.42 -11.32
C TYR A 163 20.19 2.02 -10.98
N ASN A 164 21.52 1.86 -10.99
CA ASN A 164 22.24 0.67 -10.55
C ASN A 164 22.18 0.47 -9.01
N SER A 165 21.16 1.03 -8.34
CA SER A 165 21.04 1.10 -6.89
C SER A 165 20.24 -0.08 -6.33
N ALA A 166 20.53 -0.43 -5.09
CA ALA A 166 20.02 -1.59 -4.37
C ALA A 166 18.47 -1.69 -4.31
N GLY A 167 17.72 -0.61 -4.60
CA GLY A 167 16.25 -0.62 -4.67
C GLY A 167 15.69 -1.55 -5.75
N CYS A 168 16.38 -1.66 -6.90
CA CYS A 168 15.99 -2.54 -7.99
C CYS A 168 16.09 -4.04 -7.61
N MET A 169 16.99 -4.38 -6.68
CA MET A 169 17.15 -5.74 -6.16
C MET A 169 15.94 -6.16 -5.30
N VAL A 170 15.35 -5.24 -4.53
CA VAL A 170 14.18 -5.54 -3.69
C VAL A 170 12.97 -5.87 -4.56
N ILE A 171 12.76 -5.11 -5.64
CA ILE A 171 11.72 -5.39 -6.63
C ILE A 171 11.98 -6.75 -7.29
N ALA A 172 13.20 -7.03 -7.74
CA ALA A 172 13.55 -8.32 -8.33
C ALA A 172 13.32 -9.50 -7.37
N ILE A 173 13.65 -9.35 -6.08
CA ILE A 173 13.45 -10.39 -5.05
C ILE A 173 11.96 -10.60 -4.74
N LEU A 174 11.16 -9.53 -4.65
CA LEU A 174 9.71 -9.61 -4.43
C LEU A 174 9.00 -10.34 -5.58
N PHE A 175 9.44 -10.11 -6.82
CA PHE A 175 8.87 -10.75 -8.01
C PHE A 175 9.41 -12.19 -8.23
N ALA A 176 10.68 -12.45 -7.94
CA ALA A 176 11.31 -13.76 -8.12
C ALA A 176 11.02 -14.76 -6.99
N GLY A 177 10.77 -14.28 -5.75
CA GLY A 177 10.42 -15.14 -4.60
C GLY A 177 8.96 -15.64 -4.61
N TYR A 178 8.10 -14.97 -5.38
CA TYR A 178 6.66 -15.21 -5.41
C TYR A 178 6.23 -16.63 -5.89
N PRO A 179 6.88 -17.28 -6.88
CA PRO A 179 6.55 -18.66 -7.26
C PRO A 179 6.79 -19.68 -6.13
N ALA A 180 7.78 -19.44 -5.26
CA ALA A 180 8.14 -20.35 -4.18
C ALA A 180 7.15 -20.32 -3.00
N ILE A 181 6.41 -19.22 -2.83
CA ILE A 181 5.35 -19.10 -1.81
C ILE A 181 4.13 -19.94 -2.21
N PHE A 182 3.86 -20.07 -3.52
CA PHE A 182 2.73 -20.83 -4.06
C PHE A 182 2.90 -22.36 -3.93
N ALA A 183 4.12 -22.86 -3.74
CA ALA A 183 4.43 -24.30 -3.64
C ALA A 183 4.24 -24.90 -2.23
N GLY A 184 3.61 -24.19 -1.29
CA GLY A 184 3.21 -24.79 0.00
C GLY A 184 4.08 -24.43 1.21
N ILE A 185 4.61 -23.20 1.28
CA ILE A 185 5.35 -22.75 2.47
C ILE A 185 4.55 -21.66 3.21
N ASN A 186 3.79 -22.14 4.20
CA ASN A 186 3.52 -21.57 5.52
C ASN A 186 3.37 -20.02 5.65
N MET A 187 2.22 -19.59 6.19
CA MET A 187 1.90 -18.20 6.59
C MET A 187 2.95 -17.53 7.52
N GLY A 188 3.88 -18.28 8.11
CA GLY A 188 4.98 -17.71 8.91
C GLY A 188 6.00 -16.89 8.09
N ARG A 189 6.11 -17.12 6.78
CA ARG A 189 7.13 -16.45 5.94
C ARG A 189 6.76 -15.03 5.54
N THR A 190 5.47 -14.72 5.45
CA THR A 190 5.00 -13.36 5.12
C THR A 190 5.35 -12.38 6.25
N LYS A 191 5.21 -12.81 7.51
CA LYS A 191 5.59 -12.00 8.68
C LYS A 191 7.08 -11.62 8.67
N HIS A 192 7.93 -12.58 8.32
CA HIS A 192 9.37 -12.37 8.21
C HIS A 192 9.74 -11.46 7.02
N MET A 193 9.03 -11.54 5.89
CA MET A 193 9.24 -10.61 4.77
C MET A 193 8.79 -9.19 5.13
N THR A 194 7.66 -9.02 5.81
CA THR A 194 7.22 -7.71 6.29
C THR A 194 8.20 -7.11 7.29
N GLU A 195 8.71 -7.89 8.25
CA GLU A 195 9.77 -7.43 9.16
C GLU A 195 11.06 -7.07 8.44
N MET A 196 11.44 -7.84 7.41
CA MET A 196 12.63 -7.55 6.61
C MET A 196 12.50 -6.25 5.82
N VAL A 197 11.35 -6.02 5.17
CA VAL A 197 11.07 -4.76 4.45
C VAL A 197 11.06 -3.58 5.42
N ASN A 198 10.37 -3.70 6.56
CA ASN A 198 10.34 -2.65 7.58
C ASN A 198 11.74 -2.32 8.12
N ASN A 199 12.61 -3.32 8.32
CA ASN A 199 14.00 -3.10 8.71
C ASN A 199 14.83 -2.38 7.64
N ILE A 200 14.57 -2.65 6.35
CA ILE A 200 15.26 -1.96 5.25
C ILE A 200 14.82 -0.49 5.20
N ILE A 201 13.52 -0.22 5.29
CA ILE A 201 12.97 1.14 5.33
C ILE A 201 13.56 1.93 6.51
N ALA A 202 13.57 1.33 7.71
CA ALA A 202 14.13 1.97 8.90
C ALA A 202 15.62 2.30 8.74
N LYS A 203 16.40 1.43 8.09
CA LYS A 203 17.82 1.68 7.82
C LYS A 203 18.02 2.81 6.80
N GLN A 204 17.18 2.91 5.79
CA GLN A 204 17.27 4.01 4.82
C GLN A 204 16.91 5.36 5.44
N GLN A 205 15.86 5.40 6.27
CA GLN A 205 15.51 6.62 7.02
C GLN A 205 16.65 7.07 7.93
N ALA A 206 17.27 6.15 8.68
CA ALA A 206 18.40 6.47 9.52
C ALA A 206 19.63 7.00 8.73
N ALA A 207 19.87 6.49 7.52
CA ALA A 207 20.93 6.98 6.66
C ALA A 207 20.66 8.42 6.16
N MET A 208 19.43 8.72 5.76
CA MET A 208 19.05 10.08 5.34
C MET A 208 19.14 11.09 6.49
N GLU A 209 18.73 10.71 7.71
CA GLU A 209 18.87 11.56 8.90
C GLU A 209 20.34 11.81 9.26
N ALA A 210 21.22 10.82 9.08
CA ALA A 210 22.65 10.97 9.31
C ALA A 210 23.31 11.92 8.30
N GLU A 211 22.91 11.87 7.02
CA GLU A 211 23.41 12.81 6.00
C GLU A 211 22.92 14.24 6.26
N ALA A 212 21.67 14.42 6.68
CA ALA A 212 21.12 15.73 7.04
C ALA A 212 21.85 16.42 8.21
N GLN A 213 22.44 15.63 9.13
CA GLN A 213 23.24 16.15 10.24
C GLN A 213 24.67 16.56 9.84
N LEU A 214 25.17 16.06 8.71
CA LEU A 214 26.54 16.31 8.24
C LEU A 214 26.64 17.52 7.32
N THR A 215 25.53 18.07 6.81
CA THR A 215 25.55 19.32 6.06
C THR A 215 25.78 20.51 6.99
N PRO A 216 26.95 21.18 6.96
CA PRO A 216 27.23 22.30 7.82
C PRO A 216 26.31 23.47 7.43
N THR A 217 25.56 23.99 8.40
CA THR A 217 24.89 25.28 8.29
C THR A 217 25.98 26.35 8.19
N ASN A 218 26.39 26.69 6.96
CA ASN A 218 27.22 27.86 6.71
C ASN A 218 26.40 29.11 7.06
N ASN A 219 26.64 29.63 8.26
CA ASN A 219 26.29 30.98 8.69
C ASN A 219 27.39 31.96 8.31
#